data_AF-A0A4Q3XRJ6-F1
#
_entry.id   AF-A0A4Q3XRJ6-F1
#
_cell.length_a   1.000
_cell.length_b   1.000
_cell.length_c   1.000
_cell.angle_alpha   90.00
_cell.angle_beta   90.00
_cell.angle_gamma   90.00
#
_symmetry.space_group_name_H-M   'P 1'
#
loop_
_entity.id
_entity.type
_entity.pdbx_description
1 polymer ?
#
loop_
_entity_poly.entity_id
_entity_poly.type
_entity_poly.pdbx_seq_one_letter_code
_entity_poly.pdbx_strand_id
1 'polypeptide(L)'
;MKTPLAVAIRPDPRLDEDLQQLVRCLFQRRSEGVLVPKVSVAADDWAPQEHECHDNVEVWVRSMPGTKHVYGFLHFAGLGTFNAHSVVEDGERGLCDITPSRASQLYPFVRHAGSPQLFAKAEAIGTLYYDFVR
;
A
#
# COMPACT_ATOMS: atom_id res chain seq x y z
N MET A 1 16.38 2.86 -30.28
CA MET A 1 15.52 2.82 -29.08
C MET A 1 15.59 4.19 -28.41
N LYS A 2 14.47 4.90 -28.24
CA LYS A 2 14.46 6.14 -27.45
C LYS A 2 14.46 5.72 -25.98
N THR A 3 15.49 6.13 -25.23
CA THR A 3 15.48 6.04 -23.76
C THR A 3 14.20 6.76 -23.28
N PRO A 4 13.34 6.12 -22.46
CA PRO A 4 12.20 6.84 -21.92
C PRO A 4 12.74 8.00 -21.10
N LEU A 5 12.21 9.21 -21.32
CA LEU A 5 12.50 10.34 -20.44
C LEU A 5 12.19 9.90 -19.01
N ALA A 6 13.19 9.96 -18.13
CA ALA A 6 12.97 9.75 -16.71
C ALA A 6 11.98 10.82 -16.24
N VAL A 7 10.74 10.41 -15.98
CA VAL A 7 9.72 11.30 -15.43
C VAL A 7 10.14 11.61 -13.99
N ALA A 8 10.57 12.84 -13.75
CA ALA A 8 10.92 13.30 -12.43
C ALA A 8 9.67 13.74 -11.67
N ILE A 9 9.59 13.35 -10.40
CA ILE A 9 8.55 13.81 -9.48
C ILE A 9 9.15 14.66 -8.36
N ARG A 10 8.31 15.52 -7.79
CA ARG A 10 8.57 16.29 -6.58
C ARG A 10 7.63 15.78 -5.48
N PRO A 11 8.14 15.01 -4.50
CA PRO A 11 7.38 14.71 -3.29
C PRO A 11 6.99 15.99 -2.55
N ASP A 12 5.94 15.92 -1.73
CA ASP A 12 5.54 17.03 -0.86
C ASP A 12 6.74 17.54 -0.01
N PRO A 13 7.13 18.82 -0.13
CA PRO A 13 8.31 19.35 0.54
C PRO A 13 8.15 19.45 2.07
N ARG A 14 6.93 19.27 2.60
CA ARG A 14 6.66 19.24 4.05
C ARG A 14 7.03 17.90 4.69
N LEU A 15 7.18 16.84 3.89
CA LEU A 15 7.68 15.56 4.36
C LEU A 15 9.17 15.68 4.67
N ASP A 16 9.64 14.97 5.70
CA ASP A 16 11.08 14.80 5.91
C ASP A 16 11.74 13.96 4.81
N GLU A 17 13.07 13.95 4.82
CA GLU A 17 13.89 13.35 3.77
C GLU A 17 13.60 11.86 3.54
N ASP A 18 13.38 11.09 4.62
CA ASP A 18 13.08 9.66 4.52
C ASP A 18 11.76 9.42 3.78
N LEU A 19 10.73 10.19 4.12
CA LEU A 19 9.41 10.07 3.49
C LEU A 19 9.43 10.58 2.05
N GLN A 20 10.17 11.66 1.76
CA GLN A 20 10.38 12.10 0.38
C GLN A 20 11.10 11.01 -0.43
N GLN A 21 12.10 10.36 0.14
CA GLN A 21 12.82 9.28 -0.52
C GLN A 21 11.93 8.06 -0.74
N LEU A 22 11.09 7.71 0.24
CA LEU A 22 10.07 6.67 0.10
C LEU A 22 9.14 6.97 -1.09
N VAL A 23 8.62 8.19 -1.20
CA VAL A 23 7.76 8.58 -2.33
C VAL A 23 8.46 8.43 -3.68
N ARG A 24 9.74 8.81 -3.77
CA ARG A 24 10.54 8.62 -4.99
C ARG A 24 10.69 7.13 -5.33
N CYS A 25 11.01 6.30 -4.34
CA CYS A 25 11.13 4.85 -4.50
C CYS A 25 9.79 4.21 -4.93
N LEU A 26 8.68 4.58 -4.29
CA LEU A 26 7.34 4.11 -4.65
C LEU A 26 6.97 4.50 -6.06
N PHE A 27 7.25 5.75 -6.46
CA PHE A 27 7.00 6.20 -7.81
C PHE A 27 7.84 5.42 -8.84
N GLN A 28 9.12 5.20 -8.60
CA GLN A 28 9.98 4.42 -9.50
C GLN A 28 9.46 2.97 -9.65
N ARG A 29 8.97 2.39 -8.55
CA ARG A 29 8.46 1.01 -8.48
C ARG A 29 6.97 0.88 -8.80
N ARG A 30 6.28 1.97 -9.18
CA ARG A 30 4.83 1.96 -9.40
C ARG A 30 4.37 0.92 -10.43
N SER A 31 5.21 0.60 -11.40
CA SER A 31 4.93 -0.45 -12.41
C SER A 31 5.01 -1.88 -11.85
N GLU A 32 5.58 -2.07 -10.66
CA GLU A 32 5.54 -3.34 -9.92
C GLU A 32 4.22 -3.53 -9.18
N GLY A 33 3.38 -2.49 -9.10
CA GLY A 33 2.11 -2.52 -8.41
C GLY A 33 1.16 -3.54 -9.03
N VAL A 34 0.50 -4.34 -8.18
CA VAL A 34 -0.45 -5.37 -8.60
C VAL A 34 -1.85 -5.05 -8.12
N LEU A 35 -2.87 -5.42 -8.88
CA LEU A 35 -4.26 -5.36 -8.42
C LEU A 35 -4.48 -6.52 -7.45
N VAL A 36 -4.68 -6.21 -6.17
CA VAL A 36 -4.92 -7.22 -5.14
C VAL A 36 -6.42 -7.53 -5.08
N PRO A 37 -6.83 -8.80 -5.25
CA PRO A 37 -8.22 -9.19 -5.11
C PRO A 37 -8.77 -8.90 -3.72
N LYS A 38 -10.01 -8.42 -3.65
CA LYS A 38 -10.77 -8.28 -2.41
C LYS A 38 -11.34 -9.64 -2.01
N VAL A 39 -11.13 -10.05 -0.76
CA VAL A 39 -11.63 -11.32 -0.24
C VAL A 39 -12.42 -11.05 1.05
N SER A 40 -13.68 -11.46 1.05
CA SER A 40 -14.47 -11.46 2.28
C SER A 40 -14.01 -12.60 3.18
N VAL A 41 -13.61 -12.26 4.40
CA VAL A 41 -13.21 -13.22 5.43
C VAL A 41 -13.97 -12.93 6.72
N ALA A 42 -14.11 -13.96 7.55
CA ALA A 42 -14.60 -13.87 8.91
C ALA A 42 -13.91 -14.96 9.73
N ALA A 43 -13.67 -14.70 11.02
CA ALA A 43 -13.13 -15.68 11.96
C ALA A 43 -13.94 -15.58 13.27
N ASP A 44 -14.60 -16.67 13.65
CA ASP A 44 -15.47 -16.74 14.83
C ASP A 44 -16.41 -15.51 14.96
N ASP A 45 -16.26 -14.73 16.03
CA ASP A 45 -17.04 -13.52 16.32
C ASP A 45 -16.39 -12.22 15.79
N TRP A 46 -15.35 -12.34 14.95
CA TRP A 46 -14.63 -11.20 14.37
C TRP A 46 -14.83 -11.10 12.86
N ALA A 47 -15.03 -9.86 12.40
CA ALA A 47 -15.09 -9.48 11.00
C ALA A 47 -14.29 -8.21 10.74
N PRO A 48 -13.59 -8.10 9.60
CA PRO A 48 -12.77 -6.94 9.29
C PRO A 48 -13.63 -5.68 9.10
N GLN A 49 -13.10 -4.53 9.51
CA GLN A 49 -13.79 -3.24 9.43
C GLN A 49 -13.22 -2.35 8.30
N GLU A 50 -14.09 -1.50 7.73
CA GLU A 50 -13.67 -0.52 6.73
C GLU A 50 -12.66 0.47 7.35
N HIS A 51 -11.63 0.85 6.59
CA HIS A 51 -10.51 1.72 7.00
C HIS A 51 -9.54 1.16 8.05
N GLU A 52 -9.80 -0.01 8.65
CA GLU A 52 -8.92 -0.66 9.64
C GLU A 52 -7.95 -1.66 8.99
N CYS A 53 -7.34 -1.29 7.86
CA CYS A 53 -6.59 -2.25 7.04
C CYS A 53 -5.40 -2.93 7.75
N HIS A 54 -4.72 -2.22 8.66
CA HIS A 54 -3.61 -2.76 9.44
C HIS A 54 -4.09 -3.71 10.54
N ASP A 55 -5.05 -3.27 11.34
CA ASP A 55 -5.60 -4.04 12.45
C ASP A 55 -6.31 -5.30 11.94
N ASN A 56 -7.03 -5.20 10.82
CA ASN A 56 -7.66 -6.35 10.18
C ASN A 56 -6.66 -7.43 9.81
N VAL A 57 -5.56 -7.04 9.15
CA VAL A 57 -4.51 -7.97 8.72
C VAL A 57 -3.80 -8.55 9.94
N GLU A 58 -3.53 -7.74 10.97
CA GLU A 58 -2.88 -8.22 12.19
C GLU A 58 -3.74 -9.29 12.90
N VAL A 59 -5.03 -9.04 13.09
CA VAL A 59 -5.95 -9.99 13.73
C VAL A 59 -6.07 -11.28 12.90
N TRP A 60 -6.19 -11.16 11.58
CA TRP A 60 -6.29 -12.31 10.69
C TRP A 60 -5.03 -13.18 10.72
N VAL A 61 -3.85 -12.57 10.61
CA VAL A 61 -2.57 -13.30 10.59
C VAL A 61 -2.30 -14.00 11.92
N ARG A 62 -2.71 -13.40 13.05
CA ARG A 62 -2.64 -14.05 14.37
C ARG A 62 -3.55 -15.28 14.47
N SER A 63 -4.67 -15.28 13.76
CA SER A 63 -5.70 -16.33 13.84
C SER A 63 -5.56 -17.42 12.79
N MET A 64 -4.86 -17.15 11.69
CA MET A 64 -4.74 -18.05 10.53
C MET A 64 -3.27 -18.41 10.25
N PRO A 65 -2.76 -19.51 10.83
CA PRO A 65 -1.39 -19.95 10.62
C PRO A 65 -1.06 -20.12 9.15
N GLY A 66 0.13 -19.67 8.75
CA GLY A 66 0.61 -19.75 7.37
C GLY A 66 0.32 -18.51 6.50
N THR A 67 -0.51 -17.59 7.00
CA THR A 67 -0.68 -16.27 6.37
C THR A 67 0.36 -15.27 6.88
N LYS A 68 0.64 -14.21 6.10
CA LYS A 68 1.60 -13.16 6.47
C LYS A 68 1.03 -11.76 6.28
N HIS A 69 1.44 -10.85 7.15
CA HIS A 69 1.17 -9.42 7.01
C HIS A 69 2.08 -8.83 5.93
N VAL A 70 1.51 -8.20 4.91
CA VAL A 70 2.26 -7.47 3.89
C VAL A 70 1.90 -5.99 3.92
N TYR A 71 2.87 -5.17 4.29
CA TYR A 71 2.80 -3.72 4.25
C TYR A 71 3.04 -3.19 2.83
N GLY A 72 2.32 -2.15 2.42
CA GLY A 72 2.53 -1.51 1.13
C GLY A 72 1.68 -0.26 0.94
N PHE A 73 1.54 0.14 -0.32
CA PHE A 73 0.90 1.39 -0.67
C PHE A 73 -0.03 1.22 -1.87
N LEU A 74 -1.25 1.74 -1.77
CA LEU A 74 -2.15 1.89 -2.91
C LEU A 74 -1.75 3.13 -3.71
N HIS A 75 -1.55 2.97 -5.02
CA HIS A 75 -1.18 4.05 -5.93
C HIS A 75 -2.39 4.66 -6.64
N PHE A 76 -2.63 5.95 -6.42
CA PHE A 76 -3.69 6.70 -7.09
C PHE A 76 -3.05 7.62 -8.14
N ALA A 77 -2.72 7.05 -9.30
CA ALA A 77 -2.00 7.77 -10.36
C ALA A 77 -2.65 9.09 -10.79
N GLY A 78 -3.99 9.14 -10.86
CA GLY A 78 -4.73 10.35 -11.23
C GLY A 78 -4.71 11.45 -10.16
N LEU A 79 -4.36 11.12 -8.92
CA LEU A 79 -4.24 12.07 -7.81
C LEU A 79 -2.80 12.39 -7.46
N GLY A 80 -1.83 11.63 -7.98
CA GLY A 80 -0.42 11.79 -7.61
C GLY A 80 -0.15 11.37 -6.16
N THR A 81 -0.81 10.31 -5.67
CA THR A 81 -0.70 9.92 -4.26
C THR A 81 -0.43 8.44 -4.03
N PHE A 82 0.15 8.17 -2.86
CA PHE A 82 0.25 6.85 -2.25
C PHE A 82 -0.38 6.85 -0.87
N ASN A 83 -1.23 5.86 -0.58
CA ASN A 83 -1.79 5.68 0.75
C ASN A 83 -1.26 4.38 1.34
N ALA A 84 -0.82 4.43 2.60
CA ALA A 84 -0.42 3.24 3.34
C ALA A 84 -1.59 2.24 3.39
N HIS A 85 -1.29 0.98 3.13
CA HIS A 85 -2.28 -0.09 3.11
C HIS A 85 -1.64 -1.42 3.50
N SER A 86 -2.44 -2.32 4.05
CA SER A 86 -2.00 -3.67 4.39
C SER A 86 -2.88 -4.72 3.77
N VAL A 87 -2.23 -5.81 3.35
CA VAL A 87 -2.88 -6.98 2.75
C VAL A 87 -2.29 -8.25 3.38
N VAL A 88 -3.00 -9.36 3.19
CA VAL A 88 -2.54 -10.69 3.60
C VAL A 88 -1.82 -11.34 2.43
N GLU A 89 -0.71 -12.03 2.69
CA GLU A 89 -0.17 -13.05 1.79
C GLU A 89 -0.60 -14.42 2.31
N ASP A 90 -1.43 -15.10 1.51
CA ASP A 90 -1.90 -16.47 1.71
C ASP A 90 -1.12 -17.37 0.73
N GLY A 91 -0.55 -18.47 1.22
CA GLY A 91 0.26 -19.39 0.41
C GLY A 91 -0.48 -20.02 -0.76
N GLU A 92 -1.81 -20.15 -0.69
CA GLU A 92 -2.63 -20.71 -1.78
C GLU A 92 -3.13 -19.62 -2.74
N ARG A 93 -3.53 -18.46 -2.21
CA ARG A 93 -4.21 -17.39 -2.98
C ARG A 93 -3.28 -16.27 -3.43
N GLY A 94 -2.07 -16.21 -2.90
CA GLY A 94 -1.18 -15.06 -3.04
C GLY A 94 -1.64 -13.87 -2.21
N LEU A 95 -1.56 -12.67 -2.76
CA LEU A 95 -2.00 -11.46 -2.04
C LEU A 95 -3.52 -11.36 -2.02
N CYS A 96 -4.09 -11.07 -0.85
CA CYS A 96 -5.51 -10.87 -0.65
C CYS A 96 -5.74 -9.65 0.24
N ASP A 97 -6.64 -8.77 -0.20
CA ASP A 97 -7.07 -7.62 0.58
C ASP A 97 -8.38 -7.98 1.27
N ILE A 98 -8.26 -8.20 2.58
CA ILE A 98 -9.39 -8.60 3.43
C ILE A 98 -10.18 -7.42 3.98
N THR A 99 -9.73 -6.18 3.73
CA THR A 99 -10.36 -4.98 4.25
C THR A 99 -11.57 -4.63 3.38
N PRO A 100 -12.79 -4.60 3.95
CA PRO A 100 -13.97 -4.12 3.24
C PRO A 100 -13.73 -2.73 2.68
N SER A 101 -14.17 -2.49 1.46
CA SER A 101 -14.03 -1.18 0.82
C SER A 101 -15.21 -0.95 -0.10
N ARG A 102 -15.71 0.29 -0.10
CA ARG A 102 -16.71 0.78 -1.06
C ARG A 102 -16.09 1.35 -2.34
N ALA A 103 -14.79 1.17 -2.54
CA ALA A 103 -14.11 1.63 -3.74
C ALA A 103 -14.74 1.01 -5.00
N SER A 104 -15.00 1.84 -6.01
CA SER A 104 -15.59 1.40 -7.29
C SER A 104 -14.61 0.62 -8.17
N GLN A 105 -13.32 0.61 -7.82
CA GLN A 105 -12.26 -0.07 -8.57
C GLN A 105 -11.12 -0.49 -7.64
N LEU A 106 -10.28 -1.40 -8.13
CA LEU A 106 -9.02 -1.77 -7.49
C LEU A 106 -7.90 -0.79 -7.88
N TYR A 107 -6.98 -0.55 -6.95
CA TYR A 107 -5.80 0.28 -7.17
C TYR A 107 -4.53 -0.58 -7.08
N PRO A 108 -3.49 -0.27 -7.87
CA PRO A 108 -2.22 -0.99 -7.77
C PRO A 108 -1.63 -0.89 -6.37
N PHE A 109 -1.33 -2.04 -5.77
CA PHE A 109 -0.65 -2.17 -4.49
C PHE A 109 0.84 -2.40 -4.72
N VAL A 110 1.67 -1.49 -4.21
CA VAL A 110 3.13 -1.57 -4.26
C VAL A 110 3.63 -2.03 -2.90
N ARG A 111 4.28 -3.20 -2.84
CA ARG A 111 4.86 -3.72 -1.58
C ARG A 111 5.90 -2.75 -1.02
N HIS A 112 5.80 -2.48 0.27
CA HIS A 112 6.83 -1.76 1.01
C HIS A 112 8.09 -2.61 1.10
N ALA A 113 9.24 -2.01 0.81
CA ALA A 113 10.55 -2.68 0.86
C ALA A 113 11.48 -2.09 1.94
N GLY A 114 11.01 -1.10 2.69
CA GLY A 114 11.78 -0.46 3.76
C GLY A 114 11.52 -1.07 5.13
N SER A 115 11.98 -0.38 6.18
CA SER A 115 11.75 -0.81 7.55
C SER A 115 10.30 -0.61 8.00
N PRO A 116 9.83 -1.39 9.01
CA PRO A 116 8.53 -1.16 9.63
C PRO A 116 8.39 0.25 10.23
N GLN A 117 9.47 0.85 10.72
CA GLN A 117 9.44 2.21 11.28
C GLN A 117 9.16 3.26 10.21
N LEU A 118 9.77 3.12 9.02
CA LEU A 118 9.49 4.00 7.89
C LEU A 118 8.05 3.84 7.41
N PHE A 119 7.52 2.61 7.45
CA PHE A 119 6.13 2.35 7.13
C PHE A 119 5.18 3.05 8.12
N ALA A 120 5.37 2.84 9.43
CA ALA A 120 4.55 3.46 10.47
C ALA A 120 4.59 5.00 10.40
N LYS A 121 5.75 5.57 10.03
CA LYS A 121 5.90 7.01 9.79
C LYS A 121 5.04 7.47 8.62
N ALA A 122 5.05 6.75 7.50
CA ALA A 122 4.25 7.05 6.33
C ALA A 122 2.74 6.89 6.61
N GLU A 123 2.36 5.85 7.34
CA GLU A 123 1.00 5.61 7.80
C GLU A 123 0.48 6.78 8.65
N ALA A 124 1.29 7.29 9.58
CA ALA A 124 0.92 8.43 10.42
C ALA A 124 0.67 9.73 9.63
N ILE A 125 1.26 9.87 8.42
CA ILE A 125 0.96 10.98 7.51
C ILE A 125 -0.37 10.74 6.74
N GLY A 126 -0.75 9.48 6.56
CA GLY A 126 -1.92 9.08 5.79
C GLY A 126 -1.66 9.07 4.29
N THR A 127 -1.75 10.23 3.64
CA THR A 127 -1.59 10.37 2.19
C THR A 127 -0.25 11.00 1.85
N LEU A 128 0.56 10.30 1.07
CA LEU A 128 1.82 10.81 0.54
C LEU A 128 1.61 11.38 -0.86
N TYR A 129 1.82 12.68 -1.02
CA TYR A 129 1.62 13.40 -2.28
C TYR A 129 2.92 13.55 -3.08
N TYR A 130 2.79 13.55 -4.40
CA TYR A 130 3.83 13.99 -5.33
C TYR A 130 3.24 14.74 -6.52
N ASP A 131 4.04 15.66 -7.06
CA ASP A 131 3.77 16.36 -8.31
C ASP A 131 4.78 15.95 -9.39
N PHE A 132 4.46 16.19 -10.66
CA PHE A 132 5.43 16.10 -11.73
C PHE A 132 6.29 17.35 -11.80
N VAL A 133 7.59 17.17 -12.00
CA VAL A 133 8.48 18.29 -12.32
C VAL A 133 8.11 18.79 -13.72
N ARG A 134 7.74 20.07 -13.81
CA ARG A 134 7.49 20.77 -15.06
C ARG A 134 8.78 21.15 -15.76
#